data_AF-A0A1H8SZ06-F1
#
_entry.id   AF-A0A1H8SZ06-F1
#
_cell.length_a   1.000
_cell.length_b   1.000
_cell.length_c   1.000
_cell.angle_alpha   90.00
_cell.angle_beta   90.00
_cell.angle_gamma   90.00
#
_symmetry.space_group_name_H-M   'P 1'
#
loop_
_entity.id
_entity.type
_entity.pdbx_description
1 polymer ?
#
loop_
_entity_poly.entity_id
_entity_poly.type
_entity_poly.pdbx_seq_one_letter_code
_entity_poly.pdbx_strand_id
1 'polypeptide(L)' 'MSDEKKAAAKVEPLRKTHPCPECGKPSHREHYPFCSNRCREVDLSRWLSGSYAIPVADDEAKADYEDEE' A
#
# COMPACT_ATOMS: atom_id res chain seq x y z
N MET A 1 1.94 4.95 -43.01
CA MET A 1 2.57 5.67 -41.89
C MET A 1 1.74 5.37 -40.66
N SER A 2 2.37 4.70 -39.70
CA SER A 2 1.75 3.99 -38.59
C SER A 2 1.07 4.96 -37.62
N ASP A 3 -0.26 4.98 -37.64
CA ASP A 3 -1.04 5.47 -36.51
C ASP A 3 -1.76 4.26 -35.91
N GLU A 4 -0.98 3.47 -35.18
CA GLU A 4 -1.44 2.28 -34.47
C GLU A 4 -2.31 2.76 -33.31
N LYS A 5 -3.60 2.90 -33.60
CA LYS A 5 -4.69 3.30 -32.73
C LYS A 5 -4.67 2.43 -31.45
N LYS A 6 -4.01 2.93 -30.41
CA LYS A 6 -3.85 2.26 -29.11
C LYS A 6 -5.22 2.00 -28.51
N ALA A 7 -5.64 0.74 -28.51
CA ALA A 7 -6.90 0.29 -27.95
C ALA A 7 -7.01 0.76 -26.48
N ALA A 8 -8.05 1.52 -26.18
CA ALA A 8 -8.39 1.94 -24.84
C ALA A 8 -8.80 0.70 -24.04
N ALA A 9 -7.85 0.13 -23.30
CA ALA A 9 -8.13 -0.92 -22.33
C ALA A 9 -9.19 -0.41 -21.35
N LYS A 10 -10.17 -1.27 -21.02
CA LYS A 10 -11.23 -0.97 -20.06
C LYS A 10 -10.62 -0.85 -18.67
N VAL A 11 -10.19 0.37 -18.33
CA VAL A 11 -9.60 0.68 -17.02
C VAL A 11 -10.71 0.53 -15.99
N GLU A 12 -10.58 -0.48 -15.14
CA GLU A 12 -11.46 -0.75 -14.01
C GLU A 12 -11.74 0.54 -13.20
N PRO A 13 -12.92 0.66 -12.58
CA PRO A 13 -13.34 1.90 -11.94
C PRO A 13 -12.29 2.37 -10.94
N LEU A 14 -11.94 3.64 -11.05
CA LEU A 14 -10.87 4.22 -10.27
C LEU A 14 -11.20 4.18 -8.79
N ARG A 15 -10.37 3.46 -8.03
CA ARG A 15 -10.37 3.57 -6.58
C ARG A 15 -10.29 5.05 -6.22
N LYS A 16 -11.13 5.49 -5.28
CA LYS A 16 -11.18 6.88 -4.81
C LYS A 16 -9.78 7.34 -4.42
N THR A 17 -9.47 8.61 -4.63
CA THR A 17 -8.18 9.18 -4.21
C THR A 17 -8.05 9.07 -2.69
N HIS A 18 -6.91 8.56 -2.24
CA HIS A 18 -6.57 8.45 -0.82
C HIS A 18 -5.34 9.31 -0.52
N PRO A 19 -5.20 9.84 0.71
CA PRO A 19 -3.97 10.50 1.11
C PRO A 19 -2.83 9.48 1.17
N CYS A 20 -1.65 9.87 0.67
CA CYS A 20 -0.44 9.06 0.68
C CYS A 20 -0.05 8.73 2.12
N PRO A 21 0.15 7.46 2.50
CA PRO A 21 0.48 7.08 3.88
C PRO A 21 1.83 7.64 4.34
N GLU A 22 2.74 7.90 3.40
CA GLU A 22 4.07 8.44 3.71
C GLU A 22 4.14 9.96 3.89
N CYS A 23 3.27 10.74 3.24
CA CYS A 23 3.39 12.20 3.24
C CYS A 23 2.07 12.99 3.21
N GLY A 24 0.92 12.31 3.20
CA GLY A 24 -0.41 12.93 3.23
C GLY A 24 -0.90 13.56 1.92
N LYS A 25 -0.05 13.66 0.89
CA LYS A 25 -0.43 14.22 -0.43
C LYS A 25 -1.46 13.32 -1.15
N PRO A 26 -2.31 13.87 -2.04
CA PRO A 26 -3.26 13.05 -2.79
C PRO A 26 -2.55 11.98 -3.64
N SER A 27 -3.04 10.75 -3.60
CA SER A 27 -2.51 9.62 -4.36
C SER A 27 -2.61 9.85 -5.87
N HIS A 28 -1.59 9.46 -6.63
CA HIS A 28 -1.62 9.48 -8.09
C HIS A 28 -2.02 8.11 -8.64
N ARG A 29 -2.73 8.06 -9.78
CA ARG A 29 -3.25 6.80 -10.35
C ARG A 29 -2.15 5.76 -10.63
N GLU A 30 -1.00 6.22 -11.10
CA GLU A 30 0.15 5.35 -11.44
C GLU A 30 0.88 4.79 -10.22
N HIS A 31 0.73 5.44 -9.06
CA HIS A 31 1.46 5.12 -7.84
C HIS A 31 0.55 4.79 -6.67
N TYR A 32 -0.76 4.64 -6.91
CA TYR A 32 -1.76 4.38 -5.87
C TYR A 32 -1.34 3.18 -5.01
N PRO A 33 -1.34 3.30 -3.67
CA PRO A 33 -1.92 4.34 -2.82
C PRO A 33 -1.04 5.58 -2.54
N PHE A 34 0.13 5.68 -3.15
CA PHE A 34 1.11 6.76 -2.92
C PHE A 34 0.95 7.93 -3.90
N CYS A 35 1.58 9.06 -3.56
CA CYS A 35 1.63 10.22 -4.47
C CYS A 35 2.75 10.10 -5.53
N SER A 36 3.79 9.29 -5.31
CA SER A 36 4.96 9.17 -6.19
C SER A 36 5.73 7.86 -5.98
N ASN A 37 6.59 7.50 -6.94
CA ASN A 37 7.53 6.38 -6.79
C ASN A 37 8.44 6.52 -5.54
N ARG A 38 8.88 7.74 -5.24
CA ARG A 38 9.73 8.01 -4.07
C ARG A 38 9.05 7.60 -2.76
N CYS A 39 7.77 7.91 -2.59
CA CYS A 39 7.04 7.51 -1.39
C CYS A 39 6.86 5.99 -1.30
N ARG A 40 6.67 5.30 -2.42
CA ARG A 40 6.62 3.82 -2.44
C ARG A 40 7.93 3.20 -1.97
N GLU A 41 9.07 3.74 -2.37
CA GLU A 41 10.39 3.25 -1.96
C GLU A 41 10.69 3.53 -0.47
N VAL A 42 10.24 4.68 0.05
CA VAL A 42 10.38 5.02 1.48
C VAL A 42 9.52 4.10 2.34
N ASP A 43 8.29 3.82 1.92
CA ASP A 43 7.45 2.84 2.62
C ASP A 43 8.15 1.47 2.65
N LEU A 44 8.66 1.01 1.50
CA LEU A 44 9.41 -0.25 1.41
C LEU A 44 10.62 -0.29 2.36
N SER A 45 11.38 0.81 2.48
CA SER A 45 12.52 0.83 3.42
C SER A 45 12.08 0.77 4.88
N ARG A 46 10.92 1.34 5.24
CA ARG A 46 10.32 1.19 6.58
C ARG A 46 9.90 -0.24 6.88
N TRP A 47 9.38 -0.95 5.89
CA TRP A 47 9.12 -2.39 6.01
C TRP A 47 10.40 -3.18 6.24
N LEU A 48 11.43 -2.95 5.40
CA LEU A 48 12.69 -3.69 5.48
C LEU A 48 13.50 -3.37 6.74
N SER A 49 13.33 -2.18 7.32
CA SER A 49 13.96 -1.79 8.60
C SER A 49 13.23 -2.30 9.83
N GLY A 50 12.05 -2.93 9.67
CA GLY A 50 11.24 -3.39 10.79
C GLY A 50 10.53 -2.27 11.54
N SER A 51 10.38 -1.09 10.93
CA SER A 51 9.65 0.04 11.54
C SER A 51 8.15 -0.27 11.70
N TYR A 52 7.60 -1.10 10.83
CA TYR A 52 6.23 -1.60 10.91
C TYR A 52 6.13 -2.86 11.78
N ALA A 53 6.52 -2.75 13.04
CA ALA A 53 6.38 -3.82 14.03
C ALA A 53 5.06 -3.65 14.83
N ILE A 54 4.36 -4.75 15.08
CA ILE A 54 3.21 -4.77 15.99
C ILE A 54 3.77 -4.94 17.41
N PRO A 55 3.52 -3.99 18.33
CA PRO A 55 3.99 -4.14 19.70
C PRO A 55 3.30 -5.33 20.37
N VAL A 56 4.09 -6.16 21.05
CA VAL A 56 3.54 -7.19 21.95
C VAL A 56 3.10 -6.49 23.22
N ALA A 57 1.86 -6.72 23.65
CA ALA A 57 1.44 -6.35 25.00
C ALA A 57 2.08 -7.34 25.98
N ASP A 58 2.73 -6.86 27.04
CA ASP A 58 3.34 -7.70 28.09
C ASP A 58 2.34 -8.62 28.83
N ASP A 59 1.04 -8.48 28.56
CA ASP A 59 0.02 -9.43 29.00
C ASP A 59 0.08 -10.72 28.15
N GLU A 60 0.93 -11.66 28.57
CA GLU A 60 1.03 -13.04 28.04
C GLU A 60 -0.30 -13.82 28.08
N ALA A 61 -1.37 -13.25 28.62
CA ALA A 61 -2.67 -13.89 28.82
C ALA A 61 -3.62 -13.90 27.60
N LYS A 62 -3.22 -13.35 26.44
CA LYS A 62 -4.12 -13.24 25.25
C LYS A 62 -3.62 -13.89 23.97
N ALA A 63 -2.53 -14.64 24.01
CA ALA A 63 -2.11 -15.49 22.89
C ALA A 63 -2.67 -16.92 23.05
N ASP A 64 -3.95 -17.05 23.36
CA ASP A 64 -4.64 -18.34 23.30
C ASP A 64 -5.16 -18.52 21.87
N TYR A 65 -4.35 -19.18 21.04
CA TYR A 65 -4.88 -19.83 19.86
C TYR A 65 -5.58 -21.09 20.39
N GLU A 66 -6.89 -21.04 20.59
CA GLU A 66 -7.73 -22.23 20.77
C GLU A 66 -7.64 -23.07 19.49
N ASP A 67 -6.62 -23.92 19.42
CA ASP A 67 -6.54 -25.07 18.51
C ASP A 67 -7.50 -26.13 19.08
N GLU A 68 -8.80 -25.94 18.82
CA GLU A 68 -9.81 -26.97 19.04
C GLU A 68 -9.86 -27.92 17.83
N GLU A 69 -9.22 -29.08 18.02
CA GLU A 69 -9.42 -30.43 17.43
C GLU A 69 -9.10 -30.72 15.95
#